data_AF-A0A918ELF7-F1
#
_entry.id   AF-A0A918ELF7-F1
#
_cell.length_a   1.000
_cell.length_b   1.000
_cell.length_c   1.000
_cell.angle_alpha   90.00
_cell.angle_beta   90.00
_cell.angle_gamma   90.00
#
_symmetry.space_group_name_H-M   'P 1'
#
loop_
_entity.id
_entity.type
_entity.pdbx_description
1 polymer ?
#
loop_
_entity_poly.entity_id
_entity_poly.type
_entity_poly.pdbx_seq_one_letter_code
_entity_poly.pdbx_strand_id
1 'polypeptide(L)'
;MRTARTWTRGLGTAAGALTTALLLGLTTAPPATAATTHEAEQATVSGGTVASDHAGYTGTGFVDYDNTGGGHVEWRVDAARAGTVTLTFRHANGSAADRPLDIAVNGTTTARAKAFPATGAWTTWRTVGVTASLKAGANTIRATAGTAGGPNLDHLAVTPAAPGDTATPAAVNGRLKVCGTKLCNQYGKPVQLRGMSTHGTQWYARCVTPGSLDALAGDWKADVLRVSTYVQEGGYETDPRKYTDLVHSVIDQATARGLYVIVDWHMLDPGDPYHNLSRAKTFFTEIAQRHRGRTNLLYEIANEPSGVSWSRIKGYAEELIPVIRAHDPNTPVLVGTRAWSSFGVSEGANESEVVAAPVNASNIMYTFHFYASSHRDAYLATLSRAADRLPVFVTEFGTQDYAGEGADDFVMAQRYLDLMAAKKISWVNWNFSDDHRSGAVFKTGTCANDGPWTGTASLKPAGVWVRDRVRTPDDFPTG
;
A
#
# COMPACT_ATOMS: atom_id res chain seq x y z
N MET A 1 -56.94 -73.35 18.56
CA MET A 1 -55.90 -74.31 18.12
C MET A 1 -54.53 -73.67 18.28
N ARG A 2 -53.64 -74.32 19.04
CA ARG A 2 -52.15 -74.31 19.04
C ARG A 2 -51.43 -73.01 18.59
N THR A 3 -50.89 -72.20 19.52
CA THR A 3 -49.48 -72.18 20.01
C THR A 3 -48.37 -72.11 18.95
N ALA A 4 -47.64 -70.98 18.88
CA ALA A 4 -46.18 -70.91 19.08
C ALA A 4 -45.66 -69.45 19.12
N ARG A 5 -45.08 -69.09 20.28
CA ARG A 5 -44.09 -68.03 20.56
C ARG A 5 -42.77 -68.36 19.81
N THR A 6 -41.74 -67.55 19.58
CA THR A 6 -41.15 -66.30 20.12
C THR A 6 -39.90 -66.07 19.27
N TRP A 7 -39.50 -64.84 18.94
CA TRP A 7 -38.06 -64.46 18.88
C TRP A 7 -37.88 -62.96 19.13
N THR A 8 -37.23 -62.66 20.24
CA THR A 8 -36.60 -61.38 20.61
C THR A 8 -35.42 -61.07 19.70
N ARG A 9 -35.24 -59.81 19.29
CA ARG A 9 -33.93 -59.28 18.89
C ARG A 9 -33.59 -58.08 19.76
N GLY A 10 -32.50 -58.26 20.51
CA GLY A 10 -31.87 -57.27 21.35
C GLY A 10 -31.00 -56.29 20.58
N LEU A 11 -30.63 -55.25 21.30
CA LEU A 11 -29.84 -54.10 20.92
C LEU A 11 -28.44 -54.48 20.39
N GLY A 12 -28.01 -53.78 19.35
CA GLY A 12 -26.62 -53.65 18.93
C GLY A 12 -26.30 -52.17 18.74
N THR A 13 -25.68 -51.58 19.75
CA THR A 13 -25.10 -50.23 19.73
C THR A 13 -23.82 -50.25 18.88
N ALA A 14 -23.80 -49.52 17.77
CA ALA A 14 -22.58 -49.19 17.04
C ALA A 14 -22.27 -47.70 17.28
N ALA A 15 -21.36 -47.42 18.22
CA ALA A 15 -20.75 -46.11 18.38
C ALA A 15 -19.74 -45.90 17.24
N GLY A 16 -20.11 -45.12 16.23
CA GLY A 16 -19.18 -44.63 15.23
C GLY A 16 -18.43 -43.42 15.79
N ALA A 17 -17.17 -43.61 16.18
CA ALA A 17 -16.28 -42.50 16.51
C ALA A 17 -15.93 -41.73 15.22
N LEU A 18 -16.51 -40.53 15.05
CA LEU A 18 -16.04 -39.56 14.07
C LEU A 18 -14.74 -38.94 14.58
N THR A 19 -13.60 -39.45 14.09
CA THR A 19 -12.32 -38.76 14.21
C THR A 19 -12.32 -37.56 13.26
N THR A 20 -12.51 -36.35 13.81
CA THR A 20 -12.22 -35.09 13.13
C THR A 20 -10.70 -34.98 12.92
N ALA A 21 -10.24 -35.27 11.71
CA ALA A 21 -8.88 -34.95 11.30
C ALA A 21 -8.74 -33.42 11.23
N LEU A 22 -8.06 -32.85 12.22
CA LEU A 22 -7.65 -31.45 12.22
C LEU A 22 -6.58 -31.27 11.13
N LEU A 23 -6.98 -30.83 9.93
CA LEU A 23 -6.02 -30.35 8.93
C LEU A 23 -5.42 -29.05 9.46
N LEU A 24 -4.25 -29.14 10.10
CA LEU A 24 -3.35 -28.00 10.23
C LEU A 24 -2.95 -27.58 8.81
N GLY A 25 -3.57 -26.52 8.31
CA GLY A 25 -3.11 -25.81 7.13
C GLY A 25 -1.74 -25.22 7.44
N LEU A 26 -0.68 -25.95 7.10
CA LEU A 26 0.65 -25.39 6.98
C LEU A 26 0.59 -24.35 5.86
N THR A 27 0.53 -23.08 6.22
CA THR A 27 0.76 -21.98 5.29
C THR A 27 2.21 -22.10 4.85
N THR A 28 2.45 -22.74 3.70
CA THR A 28 3.75 -22.67 3.03
C THR A 28 4.02 -21.21 2.73
N ALA A 29 5.09 -20.66 3.31
CA ALA A 29 5.57 -19.33 2.97
C ALA A 29 5.66 -19.20 1.44
N PRO A 30 5.28 -18.06 0.85
CA PRO A 30 5.46 -17.86 -0.59
C PRO A 30 6.92 -18.13 -0.96
N PRO A 31 7.18 -18.78 -2.11
CA PRO A 31 8.54 -19.11 -2.51
C PRO A 31 9.37 -17.83 -2.54
N ALA A 32 10.51 -17.84 -1.85
CA ALA A 32 11.46 -16.75 -1.91
C ALA A 32 11.78 -16.46 -3.38
N THR A 33 11.77 -15.19 -3.78
CA THR A 33 12.16 -14.78 -5.12
C THR A 33 13.59 -15.25 -5.36
N ALA A 34 13.77 -16.21 -6.28
CA ALA A 34 15.08 -16.80 -6.55
C ALA A 34 16.04 -15.74 -7.11
N ALA A 35 17.29 -15.78 -6.64
CA ALA A 35 18.35 -14.93 -7.18
C ALA A 35 18.75 -15.41 -8.58
N THR A 36 19.00 -14.47 -9.49
CA THR A 36 19.60 -14.75 -10.80
C THR A 36 21.09 -14.47 -10.73
N THR A 37 21.93 -15.48 -11.02
CA THR A 37 23.39 -15.34 -11.03
C THR A 37 23.90 -14.95 -12.41
N HIS A 38 24.82 -13.99 -12.44
CA HIS A 38 25.54 -13.53 -13.61
C HIS A 38 27.04 -13.67 -13.35
N GLU A 39 27.67 -14.66 -13.97
CA GLU A 39 29.11 -14.95 -13.83
C GLU A 39 29.95 -13.76 -14.35
N ALA A 40 31.04 -13.41 -13.67
CA ALA A 40 31.86 -12.25 -14.01
C ALA A 40 32.66 -12.47 -15.30
N GLU A 41 33.06 -13.71 -15.60
CA GLU A 41 33.78 -14.06 -16.83
C GLU A 41 32.91 -14.03 -18.09
N GLN A 42 31.60 -13.91 -17.93
CA GLN A 42 30.64 -13.72 -19.03
C GLN A 42 30.26 -12.24 -19.22
N ALA A 43 30.81 -11.34 -18.39
CA ALA A 43 30.54 -9.91 -18.43
C ALA A 43 31.50 -9.18 -19.38
N THR A 44 31.23 -7.90 -19.63
CA THR A 44 32.19 -7.02 -20.30
C THR A 44 33.27 -6.63 -19.30
N VAL A 45 34.53 -6.97 -19.59
CA VAL A 45 35.70 -6.72 -18.72
C VAL A 45 36.64 -5.70 -19.36
N SER A 46 37.14 -4.77 -18.55
CA SER A 46 38.18 -3.81 -18.92
C SER A 46 39.13 -3.61 -17.74
N GLY A 47 40.45 -3.60 -17.95
CA GLY A 47 41.43 -3.48 -16.85
C GLY A 47 41.40 -4.67 -15.87
N GLY A 48 41.24 -5.88 -16.41
CA GLY A 48 41.26 -7.15 -15.70
C GLY A 48 41.26 -8.32 -16.70
N THR A 49 41.51 -9.53 -16.19
CA THR A 49 41.56 -10.77 -16.99
C THR A 49 40.70 -11.86 -16.36
N VAL A 50 40.18 -12.76 -17.19
CA VAL A 50 39.49 -13.97 -16.70
C VAL A 50 40.55 -15.00 -16.30
N ALA A 51 40.46 -15.48 -15.06
CA ALA A 51 41.36 -16.45 -14.47
C ALA A 51 40.61 -17.65 -13.85
N SER A 52 41.33 -18.71 -13.53
CA SER A 52 40.79 -19.97 -12.98
C SER A 52 41.78 -20.70 -12.05
N ASP A 53 42.87 -20.04 -11.68
CA ASP A 53 43.99 -20.58 -10.91
C ASP A 53 43.77 -20.55 -9.38
N HIS A 54 42.61 -20.08 -8.93
CA HIS A 54 42.18 -20.13 -7.53
C HIS A 54 40.86 -20.88 -7.38
N ALA A 55 40.88 -22.03 -6.73
CA ALA A 55 39.70 -22.88 -6.58
C ALA A 55 38.54 -22.20 -5.83
N GLY A 56 37.31 -22.67 -6.10
CA GLY A 56 36.10 -22.31 -5.35
C GLY A 56 35.21 -21.23 -6.00
N TYR A 57 35.55 -20.74 -7.20
CA TYR A 57 34.68 -19.90 -8.04
C TYR A 57 33.47 -20.70 -8.60
N THR A 58 32.46 -20.00 -9.11
CA THR A 58 31.32 -20.56 -9.85
C THR A 58 31.53 -20.42 -11.35
N GLY A 59 30.77 -21.16 -12.16
CA GLY A 59 30.96 -21.13 -13.61
C GLY A 59 32.31 -21.70 -14.05
N THR A 60 33.01 -20.94 -14.88
CA THR A 60 34.24 -21.34 -15.60
C THR A 60 35.49 -20.60 -15.13
N GLY A 61 35.33 -19.48 -14.43
CA GLY A 61 36.44 -18.69 -13.90
C GLY A 61 35.96 -17.54 -13.03
N PHE A 62 36.82 -16.55 -12.85
CA PHE A 62 36.52 -15.28 -12.18
C PHE A 62 37.32 -14.17 -12.86
N VAL A 63 37.01 -12.91 -12.55
CA VAL A 63 37.79 -11.75 -13.03
C VAL A 63 38.82 -11.33 -11.99
N ASP A 64 40.09 -11.32 -12.38
CA ASP A 64 41.20 -10.70 -11.65
C ASP A 64 41.43 -9.29 -12.22
N TYR A 65 41.41 -8.27 -11.38
CA TYR A 65 41.63 -6.88 -11.82
C TYR A 65 43.14 -6.58 -11.91
N ASP A 66 43.56 -5.75 -12.87
CA ASP A 66 44.97 -5.47 -13.16
C ASP A 66 45.70 -4.60 -12.11
N ASN A 67 45.19 -4.54 -10.86
CA ASN A 67 45.69 -3.72 -9.75
C ASN A 67 45.92 -2.24 -10.12
N THR A 68 45.13 -1.73 -11.07
CA THR A 68 45.12 -0.33 -11.52
C THR A 68 43.72 0.28 -11.35
N GLY A 69 43.65 1.60 -11.25
CA GLY A 69 42.38 2.31 -11.15
C GLY A 69 41.62 2.38 -12.46
N GLY A 70 40.30 2.24 -12.40
CA GLY A 70 39.41 2.41 -13.55
C GLY A 70 39.03 1.14 -14.31
N GLY A 71 39.66 -0.01 -14.00
CA GLY A 71 39.22 -1.31 -14.50
C GLY A 71 37.79 -1.61 -14.02
N HIS A 72 36.98 -2.29 -14.82
CA HIS A 72 35.59 -2.61 -14.48
C HIS A 72 35.11 -3.94 -15.05
N VAL A 73 34.12 -4.49 -14.35
CA VAL A 73 33.27 -5.60 -14.80
C VAL A 73 31.86 -5.05 -14.96
N GLU A 74 31.27 -5.21 -16.14
CA GLU A 74 29.93 -4.70 -16.48
C GLU A 74 29.01 -5.81 -16.99
N TRP A 75 27.93 -6.04 -16.26
CA TRP A 75 26.88 -6.99 -16.62
C TRP A 75 25.71 -6.27 -17.30
N ARG A 76 25.08 -6.99 -18.24
CA ARG A 76 23.73 -6.70 -18.70
C ARG A 76 22.73 -7.58 -17.94
N VAL A 77 21.76 -6.96 -17.29
CA VAL A 77 20.74 -7.65 -16.49
C VAL A 77 19.35 -7.26 -16.98
N ASP A 78 18.56 -8.23 -17.43
CA ASP A 78 17.16 -8.01 -17.81
C ASP A 78 16.24 -8.24 -16.60
N ALA A 79 15.55 -7.18 -16.17
CA ALA A 79 14.59 -7.23 -15.07
C ALA A 79 13.16 -7.32 -15.61
N ALA A 80 12.38 -8.32 -15.18
CA ALA A 80 11.01 -8.49 -15.63
C ALA A 80 10.08 -7.31 -15.28
N ARG A 81 10.43 -6.55 -14.23
CA ARG A 81 9.74 -5.33 -13.77
C ARG A 81 10.75 -4.35 -13.19
N ALA A 82 10.40 -3.07 -13.15
CA ALA A 82 11.17 -2.09 -12.40
C ALA A 82 11.03 -2.37 -10.90
N GLY A 83 12.09 -2.12 -10.12
CA GLY A 83 12.03 -2.32 -8.68
C GLY A 83 13.39 -2.33 -7.99
N THR A 84 13.34 -2.32 -6.67
CA THR A 84 14.52 -2.45 -5.82
C THR A 84 15.00 -3.89 -5.80
N VAL A 85 16.31 -4.08 -5.91
CA VAL A 85 16.99 -5.37 -5.87
C VAL A 85 18.16 -5.31 -4.90
N THR A 86 18.59 -6.47 -4.43
CA THR A 86 19.89 -6.65 -3.79
C THR A 86 20.87 -7.22 -4.82
N LEU A 87 21.94 -6.46 -5.07
CA LEU A 87 23.10 -6.87 -5.84
C LEU A 87 24.11 -7.51 -4.89
N THR A 88 24.29 -8.82 -4.98
CA THR A 88 25.24 -9.57 -4.15
C THR A 88 26.43 -9.97 -5.01
N PHE A 89 27.59 -9.40 -4.73
CA PHE A 89 28.84 -9.71 -5.41
C PHE A 89 29.58 -10.77 -4.63
N ARG A 90 29.98 -11.88 -5.27
CA ARG A 90 30.85 -12.89 -4.69
C ARG A 90 32.31 -12.58 -5.04
N HIS A 91 33.18 -12.51 -4.04
CA HIS A 91 34.55 -12.09 -4.22
C HIS A 91 35.54 -12.86 -3.35
N ALA A 92 36.80 -12.87 -3.77
CA ALA A 92 37.95 -13.27 -2.97
C ALA A 92 38.95 -12.11 -2.89
N ASN A 93 39.44 -11.82 -1.69
CA ASN A 93 40.46 -10.81 -1.45
C ASN A 93 41.48 -11.39 -0.47
N GLY A 94 42.57 -11.92 -1.01
CA GLY A 94 43.66 -12.50 -0.22
C GLY A 94 44.58 -11.47 0.42
N SER A 95 44.37 -10.18 0.20
CA SER A 95 45.14 -9.11 0.84
C SER A 95 44.58 -8.76 2.23
N ALA A 96 45.33 -7.96 3.01
CA ALA A 96 44.91 -7.53 4.35
C ALA A 96 43.97 -6.31 4.35
N ALA A 97 43.90 -5.56 3.25
CA ALA A 97 43.10 -4.34 3.13
C ALA A 97 41.87 -4.54 2.24
N ASP A 98 40.85 -3.72 2.44
CA ASP A 98 39.69 -3.68 1.55
C ASP A 98 40.10 -3.26 0.14
N ARG A 99 39.47 -3.86 -0.87
CA ARG A 99 39.63 -3.49 -2.29
C ARG A 99 38.34 -2.86 -2.83
N PRO A 100 38.10 -1.56 -2.59
CA PRO A 100 36.79 -0.97 -2.83
C PRO A 100 36.46 -0.81 -4.32
N LEU A 101 35.18 -0.99 -4.66
CA LEU A 101 34.65 -0.77 -6.00
C LEU A 101 33.56 0.32 -5.99
N ASP A 102 33.51 1.15 -7.03
CA ASP A 102 32.35 1.98 -7.34
C ASP A 102 31.31 1.13 -8.07
N ILE A 103 30.11 1.01 -7.51
CA ILE A 103 28.99 0.27 -8.10
C ILE A 103 28.04 1.26 -8.79
N ALA A 104 27.80 1.08 -10.08
CA ALA A 104 26.88 1.90 -10.86
C ALA A 104 25.80 1.06 -11.53
N VAL A 105 24.58 1.61 -11.63
CA VAL A 105 23.46 1.03 -12.35
C VAL A 105 22.99 2.03 -13.41
N ASN A 106 22.89 1.59 -14.66
CA ASN A 106 22.50 2.44 -15.80
C ASN A 106 23.30 3.76 -15.87
N GLY A 107 24.60 3.69 -15.57
CA GLY A 107 25.51 4.84 -15.54
C GLY A 107 25.46 5.71 -14.27
N THR A 108 24.56 5.42 -13.33
CA THR A 108 24.44 6.16 -12.06
C THR A 108 25.11 5.41 -10.92
N THR A 109 26.09 6.03 -10.26
CA THR A 109 26.76 5.45 -9.08
C THR A 109 25.75 5.24 -7.95
N THR A 110 25.55 3.97 -7.57
CA THR A 110 24.65 3.54 -6.49
C THR A 110 25.40 3.34 -5.17
N ALA A 111 26.66 2.92 -5.22
CA ALA A 111 27.54 2.87 -4.06
C ALA A 111 28.95 3.31 -4.46
N ARG A 112 29.46 4.36 -3.82
CA ARG A 112 30.81 4.85 -4.02
C ARG A 112 31.76 4.17 -3.04
N ALA A 113 32.93 3.74 -3.52
CA ALA A 113 33.98 3.09 -2.74
C ALA A 113 33.45 1.97 -1.83
N LYS A 114 32.56 1.12 -2.36
CA LYS A 114 31.98 0.00 -1.62
C LYS A 114 33.10 -0.95 -1.21
N ALA A 115 33.27 -1.17 0.09
CA ALA A 115 34.29 -2.08 0.62
C ALA A 115 34.07 -3.53 0.17
N PHE A 116 35.14 -4.17 -0.30
CA PHE A 116 35.25 -5.61 -0.50
C PHE A 116 36.35 -6.14 0.44
N PRO A 117 35.97 -6.62 1.64
CA PRO A 117 36.93 -6.92 2.68
C PRO A 117 37.82 -8.12 2.37
N ALA A 118 38.94 -8.20 3.08
CA ALA A 118 39.80 -9.38 3.11
C ALA A 118 38.98 -10.65 3.41
N THR A 119 39.14 -11.67 2.58
CA THR A 119 38.49 -12.98 2.77
C THR A 119 39.40 -13.98 3.47
N GLY A 120 40.70 -13.64 3.60
CA GLY A 120 41.73 -14.42 4.28
C GLY A 120 42.62 -15.23 3.35
N ALA A 121 42.13 -15.58 2.15
CA ALA A 121 42.91 -16.23 1.09
C ALA A 121 42.22 -16.02 -0.26
N TRP A 122 42.98 -16.09 -1.37
CA TRP A 122 42.43 -15.98 -2.72
C TRP A 122 41.52 -17.15 -3.14
N THR A 123 41.54 -18.24 -2.38
CA THR A 123 40.62 -19.39 -2.53
C THR A 123 39.43 -19.34 -1.59
N THR A 124 39.33 -18.32 -0.73
CA THR A 124 38.20 -18.11 0.18
C THR A 124 37.29 -17.04 -0.38
N TRP A 125 36.05 -17.44 -0.68
CA TRP A 125 35.06 -16.58 -1.31
C TRP A 125 34.00 -16.14 -0.31
N ARG A 126 33.68 -14.85 -0.32
CA ARG A 126 32.62 -14.23 0.50
C ARG A 126 31.73 -13.38 -0.38
N THR A 127 30.66 -12.85 0.19
CA THR A 127 29.72 -11.99 -0.54
C THR A 127 29.59 -10.61 0.09
N VAL A 128 29.31 -9.62 -0.76
CA VAL A 128 29.02 -8.23 -0.38
C VAL A 128 27.76 -7.77 -1.09
N GLY A 129 26.82 -7.21 -0.33
CA GLY A 129 25.53 -6.72 -0.84
C GLY A 129 25.47 -5.20 -1.05
N VAL A 130 24.77 -4.78 -2.11
CA VAL A 130 24.38 -3.39 -2.40
C VAL A 130 22.91 -3.36 -2.84
N THR A 131 22.11 -2.48 -2.25
CA THR A 131 20.73 -2.24 -2.71
C THR A 131 20.73 -1.28 -3.89
N ALA A 132 20.01 -1.62 -4.95
CA ALA A 132 19.92 -0.80 -6.16
C ALA A 132 18.51 -0.84 -6.77
N SER A 133 18.20 0.11 -7.66
CA SER A 133 16.94 0.13 -8.40
C SER A 133 17.19 -0.22 -9.87
N LEU A 134 16.46 -1.20 -10.37
CA LEU A 134 16.46 -1.58 -11.79
C LEU A 134 15.20 -1.02 -12.48
N LYS A 135 15.32 -0.63 -13.76
CA LYS A 135 14.15 -0.40 -14.63
C LYS A 135 13.67 -1.74 -15.20
N ALA A 136 12.42 -1.81 -15.66
CA ALA A 136 11.95 -2.95 -16.43
C ALA A 136 12.77 -3.08 -17.73
N GLY A 137 13.05 -4.32 -18.14
CA GLY A 137 13.92 -4.63 -19.28
C GLY A 137 15.41 -4.51 -18.94
N ALA A 138 16.21 -4.15 -19.93
CA ALA A 138 17.66 -4.20 -19.85
C ALA A 138 18.27 -3.12 -18.94
N ASN A 139 19.10 -3.54 -18.00
CA ASN A 139 19.90 -2.70 -17.13
C ASN A 139 21.39 -2.99 -17.33
N THR A 140 22.24 -1.98 -17.12
CA THR A 140 23.69 -2.20 -16.94
C THR A 140 24.06 -2.08 -15.48
N ILE A 141 24.91 -2.98 -14.99
CA ILE A 141 25.46 -2.95 -13.65
C ILE A 141 26.97 -3.02 -13.77
N ARG A 142 27.68 -2.03 -13.24
CA ARG A 142 29.14 -1.91 -13.38
C ARG A 142 29.80 -1.83 -12.01
N ALA A 143 30.85 -2.64 -11.82
CA ALA A 143 31.72 -2.59 -10.66
C ALA A 143 33.12 -2.12 -11.07
N THR A 144 33.46 -0.88 -10.74
CA THR A 144 34.69 -0.20 -11.17
C THR A 144 35.70 -0.13 -10.04
N ALA A 145 36.93 -0.58 -10.29
CA ALA A 145 38.01 -0.57 -9.33
C ALA A 145 38.56 0.83 -9.03
N GLY A 146 38.81 1.08 -7.75
CA GLY A 146 39.62 2.21 -7.30
C GLY A 146 41.11 2.01 -7.62
N THR A 147 41.95 2.96 -7.20
CA THR A 147 43.39 3.00 -7.55
C THR A 147 44.20 1.79 -7.09
N ALA A 148 43.72 1.04 -6.10
CA ALA A 148 44.36 -0.17 -5.58
C ALA A 148 43.96 -1.46 -6.33
N GLY A 149 43.15 -1.36 -7.40
CA GLY A 149 42.54 -2.50 -8.06
C GLY A 149 41.28 -3.02 -7.35
N GLY A 150 40.73 -4.12 -7.88
CA GLY A 150 39.58 -4.83 -7.34
C GLY A 150 39.95 -6.17 -6.69
N PRO A 151 39.01 -6.79 -5.95
CA PRO A 151 39.14 -8.18 -5.52
C PRO A 151 39.00 -9.12 -6.72
N ASN A 152 39.30 -10.40 -6.56
CA ASN A 152 38.87 -11.40 -7.53
C ASN A 152 37.36 -11.48 -7.48
N LEU A 153 36.69 -11.22 -8.60
CA LEU A 153 35.25 -11.08 -8.68
C LEU A 153 34.67 -12.26 -9.45
N ASP A 154 33.87 -13.06 -8.75
CA ASP A 154 33.36 -14.34 -9.25
C ASP A 154 32.03 -14.14 -9.98
N HIS A 155 31.01 -13.65 -9.28
CA HIS A 155 29.71 -13.40 -9.90
C HIS A 155 28.95 -12.27 -9.22
N LEU A 156 27.93 -11.80 -9.94
CA LEU A 156 26.86 -10.96 -9.42
C LEU A 156 25.57 -11.78 -9.32
N ALA A 157 25.03 -11.93 -8.12
CA ALA A 157 23.69 -12.44 -7.90
C ALA A 157 22.72 -11.26 -7.73
N VAL A 158 21.69 -11.22 -8.56
CA VAL A 158 20.61 -10.22 -8.50
C VAL A 158 19.40 -10.88 -7.87
N THR A 159 19.09 -10.47 -6.64
CA THR A 159 17.90 -10.91 -5.93
C THR A 159 16.87 -9.80 -6.00
N PRO A 160 15.72 -9.98 -6.68
CA PRO A 160 14.61 -9.06 -6.52
C PRO A 160 14.29 -8.98 -5.04
N ALA A 161 14.14 -7.77 -4.49
CA ALA A 161 13.57 -7.67 -3.16
C ALA A 161 12.25 -8.44 -3.20
N ALA A 162 12.06 -9.38 -2.25
CA ALA A 162 10.73 -9.89 -2.02
C ALA A 162 9.83 -8.65 -1.80
N PRO A 163 8.60 -8.60 -2.31
CA PRO A 163 7.67 -7.58 -1.85
C PRO A 163 7.51 -7.76 -0.33
N GLY A 164 8.33 -7.07 0.49
CA GLY A 164 8.35 -7.29 1.94
C GLY A 164 9.62 -6.98 2.76
N ASP A 165 10.80 -6.68 2.19
CA ASP A 165 12.01 -6.47 3.03
C ASP A 165 12.02 -5.13 3.82
N THR A 166 11.02 -4.29 3.63
CA THR A 166 10.48 -3.42 4.69
C THR A 166 9.09 -3.93 4.98
N ALA A 167 8.81 -4.30 6.24
CA ALA A 167 7.49 -4.78 6.64
C ALA A 167 6.42 -3.77 6.16
N THR A 168 5.49 -4.24 5.33
CA THR A 168 4.47 -3.37 4.73
C THR A 168 3.54 -2.81 5.80
N PRO A 169 2.86 -1.67 5.56
CA PRO A 169 1.93 -1.10 6.53
C PRO A 169 0.92 -2.11 7.07
N ALA A 170 0.33 -2.94 6.18
CA ALA A 170 -0.59 -4.00 6.59
C ALA A 170 0.10 -5.16 7.33
N ALA A 171 1.33 -5.52 6.98
CA ALA A 171 2.08 -6.59 7.67
C ALA A 171 2.51 -6.17 9.08
N VAL A 172 2.92 -4.91 9.28
CA VAL A 172 3.30 -4.38 10.60
C VAL A 172 2.08 -4.25 11.50
N ASN A 173 1.02 -3.62 11.01
CA ASN A 173 -0.10 -3.20 11.85
C ASN A 173 -1.22 -4.25 11.93
N GLY A 174 -1.32 -5.17 10.96
CA GLY A 174 -2.33 -6.23 10.95
C GLY A 174 -3.75 -5.71 10.93
N ARG A 175 -4.66 -6.38 11.65
CA ARG A 175 -6.09 -5.98 11.68
C ARG A 175 -6.27 -4.72 12.51
N LEU A 176 -6.78 -3.67 11.86
CA LEU A 176 -7.10 -2.43 12.55
C LEU A 176 -8.44 -2.52 13.30
N LYS A 177 -8.53 -1.78 14.39
CA LYS A 177 -9.76 -1.61 15.18
C LYS A 177 -9.81 -0.22 15.80
N VAL A 178 -11.01 0.25 16.10
CA VAL A 178 -11.19 1.48 16.87
C VAL A 178 -10.87 1.22 18.34
N CYS A 179 -10.15 2.16 18.95
CA CYS A 179 -9.71 2.14 20.35
C CYS A 179 -9.89 3.54 20.96
N GLY A 180 -10.88 3.72 21.84
CA GLY A 180 -11.26 5.06 22.30
C GLY A 180 -11.63 5.95 21.11
N THR A 181 -10.93 7.07 20.94
CA THR A 181 -11.13 8.01 19.82
C THR A 181 -10.11 7.85 18.68
N LYS A 182 -9.43 6.70 18.59
CA LYS A 182 -8.35 6.46 17.62
C LYS A 182 -8.55 5.16 16.83
N LEU A 183 -7.83 5.06 15.71
CA LEU A 183 -7.60 3.81 15.00
C LEU A 183 -6.36 3.15 15.59
N CYS A 184 -6.45 1.89 15.99
CA CYS A 184 -5.35 1.11 16.53
C CYS A 184 -5.00 -0.08 15.65
N ASN A 185 -3.73 -0.46 15.70
CA ASN A 185 -3.23 -1.70 15.13
C ASN A 185 -3.59 -2.93 15.98
N GLN A 186 -3.15 -4.11 15.53
CA GLN A 186 -3.39 -5.39 16.20
C GLN A 186 -2.83 -5.47 17.62
N TYR A 187 -1.83 -4.64 17.96
CA TYR A 187 -1.23 -4.53 19.29
C TYR A 187 -1.99 -3.55 20.20
N GLY A 188 -3.07 -2.95 19.72
CA GLY A 188 -3.85 -1.97 20.48
C GLY A 188 -3.17 -0.61 20.60
N LYS A 189 -2.23 -0.28 19.73
CA LYS A 189 -1.53 1.02 19.72
C LYS A 189 -2.13 1.93 18.64
N PRO A 190 -2.36 3.23 18.93
CA PRO A 190 -2.85 4.18 17.94
C PRO A 190 -1.92 4.31 16.73
N VAL A 191 -2.50 4.38 15.54
CA VAL A 191 -1.77 4.53 14.27
C VAL A 191 -2.38 5.62 13.40
N GLN A 192 -1.56 6.17 12.50
CA GLN A 192 -1.99 7.08 11.45
C GLN A 192 -1.71 6.49 10.07
N LEU A 193 -2.75 6.10 9.33
CA LEU A 193 -2.62 5.72 7.92
C LEU A 193 -2.65 6.96 7.03
N ARG A 194 -1.81 6.96 5.99
CA ARG A 194 -1.68 8.09 5.06
C ARG A 194 -1.56 7.59 3.64
N GLY A 195 -2.24 8.25 2.72
CA GLY A 195 -2.16 7.87 1.33
C GLY A 195 -3.05 8.66 0.41
N MET A 196 -3.59 7.98 -0.59
CA MET A 196 -4.25 8.61 -1.72
C MET A 196 -5.63 8.01 -1.94
N SER A 197 -6.57 8.85 -2.37
CA SER A 197 -7.82 8.42 -2.98
C SER A 197 -7.64 8.31 -4.49
N THR A 198 -8.20 7.29 -5.12
CA THR A 198 -8.49 7.37 -6.55
C THR A 198 -9.44 8.55 -6.80
N HIS A 199 -9.46 9.09 -8.02
CA HIS A 199 -10.66 9.79 -8.47
C HIS A 199 -11.78 8.75 -8.69
N GLY A 200 -13.00 9.20 -8.99
CA GLY A 200 -14.08 8.35 -9.52
C GLY A 200 -13.58 7.36 -10.58
N THR A 201 -13.69 6.07 -10.26
CA THR A 201 -13.14 4.97 -11.06
C THR A 201 -13.80 4.83 -12.43
N GLN A 202 -15.03 5.30 -12.60
CA GLN A 202 -15.70 5.40 -13.91
C GLN A 202 -14.96 6.29 -14.90
N TRP A 203 -14.26 7.31 -14.42
CA TRP A 203 -13.52 8.25 -15.27
C TRP A 203 -12.02 7.92 -15.33
N TYR A 204 -11.44 7.50 -14.20
CA TYR A 204 -9.99 7.45 -14.04
C TYR A 204 -9.44 6.07 -13.61
N ALA A 205 -10.19 4.98 -13.82
CA ALA A 205 -9.64 3.62 -13.62
C ALA A 205 -8.34 3.37 -14.40
N ARG A 206 -8.15 4.05 -15.54
CA ARG A 206 -6.89 3.99 -16.32
C ARG A 206 -5.64 4.47 -15.57
N CYS A 207 -5.80 5.24 -14.50
CA CYS A 207 -4.69 5.67 -13.64
C CYS A 207 -4.35 4.64 -12.56
N VAL A 208 -5.18 3.62 -12.37
CA VAL A 208 -4.99 2.55 -11.39
C VAL A 208 -4.41 1.33 -12.11
N THR A 209 -3.12 1.40 -12.44
CA THR A 209 -2.37 0.34 -13.13
C THR A 209 -1.45 -0.37 -12.15
N PRO A 210 -0.93 -1.57 -12.50
CA PRO A 210 0.09 -2.21 -11.67
C PRO A 210 1.30 -1.30 -11.40
N GLY A 211 1.75 -0.55 -12.41
CA GLY A 211 2.88 0.37 -12.29
C GLY A 211 2.60 1.56 -11.36
N SER A 212 1.41 2.16 -11.44
CA SER A 212 1.04 3.28 -10.56
C SER A 212 0.84 2.82 -9.11
N LEU A 213 0.27 1.63 -8.89
CA LEU A 213 0.14 1.03 -7.57
C LEU A 213 1.48 0.59 -6.97
N ASP A 214 2.41 0.08 -7.79
CA ASP A 214 3.79 -0.21 -7.38
C ASP A 214 4.50 1.08 -6.92
N ALA A 215 4.30 2.18 -7.63
CA ALA A 215 4.86 3.48 -7.22
C ALA A 215 4.21 4.00 -5.94
N LEU A 216 2.89 3.86 -5.77
CA LEU A 216 2.19 4.29 -4.56
C LEU A 216 2.70 3.55 -3.30
N ALA A 217 2.87 2.24 -3.38
CA ALA A 217 3.39 1.44 -2.27
C ALA A 217 4.90 1.58 -2.09
N GLY A 218 5.66 1.53 -3.18
CA GLY A 218 7.11 1.43 -3.17
C GLY A 218 7.83 2.77 -3.06
N ASP A 219 7.44 3.76 -3.87
CA ASP A 219 8.05 5.09 -3.93
C ASP A 219 7.37 6.08 -3.00
N TRP A 220 6.04 6.18 -3.03
CA TRP A 220 5.33 7.12 -2.16
C TRP A 220 5.25 6.61 -0.72
N LYS A 221 5.44 5.31 -0.50
CA LYS A 221 5.34 4.66 0.81
C LYS A 221 3.97 4.89 1.46
N ALA A 222 2.91 4.89 0.65
CA ALA A 222 1.56 5.03 1.18
C ALA A 222 1.17 3.84 2.06
N ASP A 223 0.34 4.14 3.06
CA ASP A 223 -0.21 3.14 3.97
C ASP A 223 -1.56 2.63 3.46
N VAL A 224 -2.32 3.49 2.77
CA VAL A 224 -3.71 3.24 2.41
C VAL A 224 -4.04 3.80 1.02
N LEU A 225 -4.85 3.05 0.26
CA LEU A 225 -5.50 3.50 -0.97
C LEU A 225 -7.01 3.55 -0.74
N ARG A 226 -7.65 4.68 -1.02
CA ARG A 226 -9.11 4.78 -1.08
C ARG A 226 -9.61 4.58 -2.50
N VAL A 227 -10.62 3.74 -2.68
CA VAL A 227 -11.19 3.35 -3.99
C VAL A 227 -12.58 3.97 -4.14
N SER A 228 -12.62 5.12 -4.81
CA SER A 228 -13.84 5.91 -4.93
C SER A 228 -14.76 5.40 -6.03
N THR A 229 -15.83 4.74 -5.58
CA THR A 229 -16.82 4.10 -6.44
C THR A 229 -18.07 4.98 -6.50
N TYR A 230 -18.09 5.93 -7.43
CA TYR A 230 -19.28 6.77 -7.64
C TYR A 230 -20.49 5.91 -7.92
N VAL A 231 -21.65 6.33 -7.43
CA VAL A 231 -22.90 5.62 -7.72
C VAL A 231 -23.57 6.18 -8.96
N GLN A 232 -23.81 7.49 -8.95
CA GLN A 232 -24.32 8.28 -10.07
C GLN A 232 -23.18 8.70 -11.01
N GLU A 233 -23.44 9.64 -11.92
CA GLU A 233 -22.42 10.30 -12.75
C GLU A 233 -21.63 9.32 -13.65
N GLY A 234 -22.34 8.30 -14.18
CA GLY A 234 -21.74 7.24 -14.98
C GLY A 234 -21.09 6.11 -14.16
N GLY A 235 -21.25 6.15 -12.84
CA GLY A 235 -20.73 5.18 -11.89
C GLY A 235 -21.53 3.89 -11.76
N TYR A 236 -21.49 3.29 -10.57
CA TYR A 236 -22.01 1.98 -10.21
C TYR A 236 -23.41 1.69 -10.75
N GLU A 237 -24.33 2.65 -10.74
CA GLU A 237 -25.71 2.40 -11.16
C GLU A 237 -25.85 2.01 -12.63
N THR A 238 -24.87 2.39 -13.45
CA THR A 238 -24.87 2.12 -14.90
C THR A 238 -24.43 0.69 -15.23
N ASP A 239 -23.53 0.12 -14.44
CA ASP A 239 -23.08 -1.27 -14.57
C ASP A 239 -22.58 -1.81 -13.21
N PRO A 240 -23.49 -2.23 -12.32
CA PRO A 240 -23.15 -2.69 -10.99
C PRO A 240 -22.08 -3.79 -10.97
N ARG A 241 -22.14 -4.72 -11.93
CA ARG A 241 -21.22 -5.87 -12.01
C ARG A 241 -19.80 -5.39 -12.33
N LYS A 242 -19.64 -4.59 -13.39
CA LYS A 242 -18.34 -4.03 -13.79
C LYS A 242 -17.65 -3.28 -12.65
N TYR A 243 -18.38 -2.41 -11.95
CA TYR A 243 -17.77 -1.60 -10.89
C TYR A 243 -17.48 -2.43 -9.63
N THR A 244 -18.29 -3.45 -9.32
CA THR A 244 -17.97 -4.39 -8.24
C THR A 244 -16.71 -5.21 -8.57
N ASP A 245 -16.57 -5.68 -9.80
CA ASP A 245 -15.37 -6.41 -10.25
C ASP A 245 -14.11 -5.54 -10.24
N LEU A 246 -14.26 -4.26 -10.61
CA LEU A 246 -13.16 -3.30 -10.51
C LEU A 246 -12.69 -3.12 -9.06
N VAL A 247 -13.63 -2.94 -8.12
CA VAL A 247 -13.29 -2.82 -6.69
C VAL A 247 -12.59 -4.08 -6.20
N HIS A 248 -13.06 -5.28 -6.55
CA HIS A 248 -12.38 -6.53 -6.21
C HIS A 248 -10.95 -6.58 -6.73
N SER A 249 -10.74 -6.21 -8.00
CA SER A 249 -9.41 -6.17 -8.63
C SER A 249 -8.48 -5.20 -7.90
N VAL A 250 -8.95 -4.00 -7.56
CA VAL A 250 -8.13 -3.00 -6.85
C VAL A 250 -7.82 -3.46 -5.42
N ILE A 251 -8.79 -4.05 -4.72
CA ILE A 251 -8.57 -4.65 -3.39
C ILE A 251 -7.47 -5.71 -3.46
N ASP A 252 -7.51 -6.62 -4.44
CA ASP A 252 -6.52 -7.67 -4.62
C ASP A 252 -5.13 -7.11 -4.94
N GLN A 253 -5.05 -6.13 -5.83
CA GLN A 253 -3.79 -5.49 -6.23
C GLN A 253 -3.15 -4.67 -5.09
N ALA A 254 -3.94 -3.93 -4.31
CA ALA A 254 -3.45 -3.16 -3.18
C ALA A 254 -3.03 -4.07 -2.01
N THR A 255 -3.79 -5.15 -1.76
CA THR A 255 -3.45 -6.16 -0.75
C THR A 255 -2.12 -6.85 -1.07
N ALA A 256 -1.89 -7.20 -2.34
CA ALA A 256 -0.62 -7.80 -2.78
C ALA A 256 0.60 -6.87 -2.57
N ARG A 257 0.37 -5.57 -2.39
CA ARG A 257 1.39 -4.55 -2.11
C ARG A 257 1.46 -4.16 -0.63
N GLY A 258 0.65 -4.78 0.22
CA GLY A 258 0.60 -4.52 1.66
C GLY A 258 0.00 -3.16 2.04
N LEU A 259 -0.83 -2.59 1.16
CA LEU A 259 -1.62 -1.39 1.43
C LEU A 259 -2.91 -1.76 2.17
N TYR A 260 -3.36 -0.87 3.06
CA TYR A 260 -4.77 -0.82 3.46
C TYR A 260 -5.63 -0.31 2.31
N VAL A 261 -6.91 -0.70 2.30
CA VAL A 261 -7.87 -0.27 1.29
C VAL A 261 -9.13 0.25 1.94
N ILE A 262 -9.51 1.49 1.61
CA ILE A 262 -10.84 2.03 1.91
C ILE A 262 -11.72 1.75 0.71
N VAL A 263 -12.77 0.94 0.91
CA VAL A 263 -13.81 0.71 -0.10
C VAL A 263 -14.87 1.77 0.10
N ASP A 264 -14.89 2.74 -0.82
CA ASP A 264 -15.70 3.94 -0.70
C ASP A 264 -16.93 3.86 -1.61
N TRP A 265 -18.10 3.85 -0.96
CA TRP A 265 -19.40 4.07 -1.59
C TRP A 265 -19.62 5.56 -1.80
N HIS A 266 -19.14 6.00 -2.98
CA HIS A 266 -18.93 7.41 -3.26
C HIS A 266 -20.23 8.07 -3.74
N MET A 267 -21.19 8.21 -2.83
CA MET A 267 -22.37 9.04 -3.05
C MET A 267 -22.00 10.53 -2.89
N LEU A 268 -22.59 11.35 -3.76
CA LEU A 268 -22.38 12.81 -3.79
C LEU A 268 -23.70 13.52 -4.14
N ASP A 269 -24.21 13.26 -5.34
CA ASP A 269 -25.50 13.74 -5.83
C ASP A 269 -26.34 12.55 -6.36
N PRO A 270 -27.53 12.26 -5.81
CA PRO A 270 -28.22 12.94 -4.71
C PRO A 270 -27.54 12.83 -3.34
N GLY A 271 -27.66 13.89 -2.52
CA GLY A 271 -27.03 14.03 -1.21
C GLY A 271 -27.61 13.16 -0.06
N ASP A 272 -28.80 12.57 -0.24
CA ASP A 272 -29.39 11.65 0.76
C ASP A 272 -28.86 10.23 0.55
N PRO A 273 -28.08 9.64 1.49
CA PRO A 273 -27.55 8.29 1.33
C PRO A 273 -28.65 7.21 1.21
N TYR A 274 -29.88 7.48 1.69
CA TYR A 274 -31.01 6.57 1.51
C TYR A 274 -31.39 6.36 0.05
N HIS A 275 -31.12 7.33 -0.83
CA HIS A 275 -31.38 7.20 -2.28
C HIS A 275 -30.75 5.92 -2.84
N ASN A 276 -29.54 5.60 -2.35
CA ASN A 276 -28.73 4.49 -2.83
C ASN A 276 -28.71 3.28 -1.89
N LEU A 277 -29.50 3.26 -0.80
CA LEU A 277 -29.40 2.24 0.26
C LEU A 277 -29.55 0.81 -0.26
N SER A 278 -30.49 0.54 -1.16
CA SER A 278 -30.65 -0.82 -1.72
C SER A 278 -29.43 -1.26 -2.53
N ARG A 279 -28.81 -0.34 -3.27
CA ARG A 279 -27.59 -0.61 -4.05
C ARG A 279 -26.39 -0.80 -3.12
N ALA A 280 -26.27 0.04 -2.10
CA ALA A 280 -25.23 -0.05 -1.08
C ALA A 280 -25.30 -1.39 -0.32
N LYS A 281 -26.51 -1.82 0.11
CA LYS A 281 -26.72 -3.13 0.74
C LYS A 281 -26.26 -4.27 -0.17
N THR A 282 -26.57 -4.21 -1.46
CA THR A 282 -26.13 -5.23 -2.44
C THR A 282 -24.62 -5.24 -2.61
N PHE A 283 -24.02 -4.08 -2.87
CA PHE A 283 -22.59 -3.92 -3.08
C PHE A 283 -21.78 -4.39 -1.87
N PHE A 284 -22.09 -3.86 -0.69
CA PHE A 284 -21.34 -4.19 0.53
C PHE A 284 -21.55 -5.63 0.99
N THR A 285 -22.71 -6.24 0.71
CA THR A 285 -22.91 -7.68 0.93
C THR A 285 -21.87 -8.47 0.15
N GLU A 286 -21.69 -8.19 -1.14
CA GLU A 286 -20.75 -8.92 -1.99
C GLU A 286 -19.29 -8.65 -1.60
N ILE A 287 -18.91 -7.39 -1.40
CA ILE A 287 -17.55 -7.02 -0.97
C ILE A 287 -17.20 -7.73 0.35
N ALA A 288 -18.07 -7.64 1.36
CA ALA A 288 -17.83 -8.25 2.67
C ALA A 288 -17.78 -9.78 2.60
N GLN A 289 -18.63 -10.42 1.78
CA GLN A 289 -18.62 -11.87 1.59
C GLN A 289 -17.32 -12.36 0.93
N ARG A 290 -16.90 -11.73 -0.17
CA ARG A 290 -15.71 -12.17 -0.92
C ARG A 290 -14.41 -11.91 -0.16
N HIS A 291 -14.32 -10.78 0.53
CA HIS A 291 -13.10 -10.36 1.21
C HIS A 291 -13.12 -10.58 2.73
N ARG A 292 -14.07 -11.37 3.24
CA ARG A 292 -14.15 -11.76 4.65
C ARG A 292 -12.80 -12.24 5.18
N GLY A 293 -12.45 -11.82 6.39
CA GLY A 293 -11.21 -12.25 7.03
C GLY A 293 -9.96 -11.49 6.58
N ARG A 294 -10.01 -10.65 5.52
CA ARG A 294 -8.93 -9.68 5.28
C ARG A 294 -8.79 -8.73 6.46
N THR A 295 -7.55 -8.35 6.73
CA THR A 295 -7.18 -7.50 7.88
C THR A 295 -6.90 -6.06 7.46
N ASN A 296 -6.80 -5.81 6.15
CA ASN A 296 -6.35 -4.55 5.57
C ASN A 296 -7.47 -3.74 4.90
N LEU A 297 -8.74 -4.01 5.22
CA LEU A 297 -9.88 -3.27 4.65
C LEU A 297 -10.47 -2.28 5.66
N LEU A 298 -11.12 -1.25 5.12
CA LEU A 298 -12.06 -0.35 5.81
C LEU A 298 -13.24 -0.10 4.85
N TYR A 299 -14.46 0.00 5.36
CA TYR A 299 -15.65 0.25 4.54
C TYR A 299 -16.18 1.66 4.77
N GLU A 300 -16.11 2.54 3.77
CA GLU A 300 -16.70 3.88 3.82
C GLU A 300 -18.07 3.85 3.17
N ILE A 301 -19.12 3.96 3.98
CA ILE A 301 -20.49 3.60 3.56
C ILE A 301 -21.28 4.75 2.94
N ALA A 302 -20.78 5.98 3.07
CA ALA A 302 -21.30 7.16 2.42
C ALA A 302 -20.22 8.25 2.43
N ASN A 303 -19.74 8.63 1.25
CA ASN A 303 -18.73 9.68 1.05
C ASN A 303 -19.16 11.04 1.59
N GLU A 304 -20.15 11.69 0.97
CA GLU A 304 -20.51 13.09 1.28
C GLU A 304 -22.03 13.31 1.38
N PRO A 305 -22.67 12.87 2.49
CA PRO A 305 -24.05 13.23 2.75
C PRO A 305 -24.24 14.75 2.77
N SER A 306 -25.23 15.25 2.03
CA SER A 306 -25.51 16.68 1.88
C SER A 306 -27.01 16.95 1.79
N GLY A 307 -27.46 18.09 2.30
CA GLY A 307 -28.89 18.44 2.30
C GLY A 307 -29.76 17.56 3.20
N VAL A 308 -29.16 16.81 4.13
CA VAL A 308 -29.84 15.89 5.05
C VAL A 308 -29.35 16.06 6.49
N SER A 309 -30.22 15.78 7.47
CA SER A 309 -29.87 15.86 8.88
C SER A 309 -28.91 14.76 9.32
N TRP A 310 -28.20 14.98 10.43
CA TRP A 310 -27.41 13.91 11.06
C TRP A 310 -28.26 12.68 11.41
N SER A 311 -29.49 12.87 11.88
CA SER A 311 -30.39 11.76 12.20
C SER A 311 -30.72 10.88 10.98
N ARG A 312 -30.80 11.47 9.79
CA ARG A 312 -30.99 10.73 8.53
C ARG A 312 -29.77 9.89 8.19
N ILE A 313 -28.58 10.46 8.30
CA ILE A 313 -27.31 9.78 8.04
C ILE A 313 -27.10 8.63 9.03
N LYS A 314 -27.36 8.88 10.32
CA LYS A 314 -27.33 7.87 11.38
C LYS A 314 -28.26 6.70 11.08
N GLY A 315 -29.52 6.97 10.70
CA GLY A 315 -30.48 5.92 10.35
C GLY A 315 -30.01 5.05 9.18
N TYR A 316 -29.46 5.67 8.14
CA TYR A 316 -28.84 4.95 7.01
C TYR A 316 -27.71 4.03 7.47
N ALA A 317 -26.79 4.54 8.29
CA ALA A 317 -25.66 3.76 8.80
C ALA A 317 -26.12 2.57 9.65
N GLU A 318 -27.13 2.78 10.50
CA GLU A 318 -27.70 1.73 11.36
C GLU A 318 -28.46 0.64 10.58
N GLU A 319 -28.89 0.91 9.34
CA GLU A 319 -29.44 -0.10 8.44
C GLU A 319 -28.38 -0.87 7.65
N LEU A 320 -27.28 -0.22 7.27
CA LEU A 320 -26.26 -0.82 6.41
C LEU A 320 -25.16 -1.56 7.19
N ILE A 321 -24.77 -1.07 8.36
CA ILE A 321 -23.72 -1.71 9.18
C ILE A 321 -24.09 -3.17 9.52
N PRO A 322 -25.31 -3.51 9.97
CA PRO A 322 -25.67 -4.91 10.24
C PRO A 322 -25.53 -5.84 9.02
N VAL A 323 -25.79 -5.32 7.81
CA VAL A 323 -25.63 -6.06 6.55
C VAL A 323 -24.16 -6.40 6.31
N ILE A 324 -23.25 -5.45 6.51
CA ILE A 324 -21.80 -5.69 6.44
C ILE A 324 -21.38 -6.70 7.52
N ARG A 325 -21.82 -6.48 8.77
CA ARG A 325 -21.41 -7.28 9.94
C ARG A 325 -21.85 -8.73 9.87
N ALA A 326 -22.93 -9.04 9.14
CA ALA A 326 -23.36 -10.42 8.88
C ALA A 326 -22.31 -11.24 8.11
N HIS A 327 -21.40 -10.59 7.38
CA HIS A 327 -20.37 -11.23 6.57
C HIS A 327 -18.95 -10.90 7.02
N ASP A 328 -18.72 -9.70 7.55
CA ASP A 328 -17.43 -9.23 8.06
C ASP A 328 -17.58 -8.45 9.39
N PRO A 329 -17.57 -9.16 10.54
CA PRO A 329 -17.91 -8.57 11.83
C PRO A 329 -16.83 -7.63 12.39
N ASN A 330 -15.59 -7.67 11.87
CA ASN A 330 -14.43 -7.07 12.53
C ASN A 330 -13.77 -5.92 11.76
N THR A 331 -14.16 -5.66 10.52
CA THR A 331 -13.55 -4.59 9.70
C THR A 331 -14.07 -3.19 10.10
N PRO A 332 -13.23 -2.16 10.31
CA PRO A 332 -13.71 -0.82 10.61
C PRO A 332 -14.67 -0.27 9.54
N VAL A 333 -15.73 0.42 9.98
CA VAL A 333 -16.68 1.11 9.08
C VAL A 333 -16.56 2.63 9.27
N LEU A 334 -16.40 3.36 8.18
CA LEU A 334 -16.29 4.81 8.14
C LEU A 334 -17.65 5.39 7.71
N VAL A 335 -18.19 6.29 8.53
CA VAL A 335 -19.53 6.87 8.35
C VAL A 335 -19.41 8.33 7.96
N GLY A 336 -19.96 8.67 6.79
CA GLY A 336 -20.17 10.03 6.31
C GLY A 336 -20.75 10.94 7.38
N THR A 337 -20.34 12.21 7.41
CA THR A 337 -20.95 13.21 8.30
C THR A 337 -21.74 14.25 7.50
N ARG A 338 -22.54 15.04 8.21
CA ARG A 338 -23.42 16.03 7.57
C ARG A 338 -22.63 17.07 6.78
N ALA A 339 -23.25 17.57 5.71
CA ALA A 339 -22.80 18.69 4.91
C ALA A 339 -21.44 18.43 4.23
N TRP A 340 -21.43 17.47 3.30
CA TRP A 340 -20.23 17.00 2.60
C TRP A 340 -19.14 16.55 3.57
N SER A 341 -19.55 15.73 4.55
CA SER A 341 -18.66 15.20 5.58
C SER A 341 -17.86 16.29 6.31
N SER A 342 -18.45 17.45 6.58
CA SER A 342 -17.79 18.54 7.30
C SER A 342 -18.15 18.61 8.79
N PHE A 343 -18.79 17.58 9.34
CA PHE A 343 -19.51 17.67 10.63
C PHE A 343 -20.58 18.79 10.64
N GLY A 344 -21.17 19.10 9.50
CA GLY A 344 -22.25 20.09 9.39
C GLY A 344 -21.79 21.54 9.25
N VAL A 345 -20.48 21.83 9.22
CA VAL A 345 -19.95 23.21 9.21
C VAL A 345 -20.45 24.01 8.01
N SER A 346 -20.52 23.41 6.81
CA SER A 346 -21.04 24.08 5.61
C SER A 346 -22.55 24.34 5.63
N GLU A 347 -23.30 23.67 6.52
CA GLU A 347 -24.74 23.85 6.72
C GLU A 347 -25.07 24.57 8.04
N GLY A 348 -24.10 25.25 8.65
CA GLY A 348 -24.30 26.05 9.87
C GLY A 348 -24.43 25.24 11.16
N ALA A 349 -24.09 23.95 11.13
CA ALA A 349 -24.02 23.06 12.28
C ALA A 349 -22.55 22.77 12.67
N ASN A 350 -22.33 21.81 13.58
CA ASN A 350 -21.01 21.38 14.03
C ASN A 350 -21.06 19.96 14.58
N GLU A 351 -19.93 19.45 15.08
CA GLU A 351 -19.76 18.07 15.53
C GLU A 351 -20.66 17.65 16.69
N SER A 352 -21.29 18.59 17.40
CA SER A 352 -22.14 18.32 18.55
C SER A 352 -23.33 17.40 18.23
N GLU A 353 -23.88 17.44 17.00
CA GLU A 353 -24.97 16.55 16.60
C GLU A 353 -24.53 15.08 16.63
N VAL A 354 -23.33 14.78 16.10
CA VAL A 354 -22.76 13.43 16.07
C VAL A 354 -22.38 12.96 17.47
N VAL A 355 -21.80 13.86 18.25
CA VAL A 355 -21.43 13.61 19.66
C VAL A 355 -22.66 13.29 20.52
N ALA A 356 -23.75 14.04 20.35
CA ALA A 356 -24.96 13.87 21.16
C ALA A 356 -25.72 12.59 20.80
N ALA A 357 -25.66 12.16 19.54
CA ALA A 357 -26.34 10.99 19.04
C ALA A 357 -25.44 10.16 18.11
N PRO A 358 -24.40 9.49 18.65
CA PRO A 358 -23.53 8.66 17.82
C PRO A 358 -24.31 7.48 17.21
N VAL A 359 -23.82 6.95 16.09
CA VAL A 359 -24.32 5.70 15.50
C VAL A 359 -24.16 4.57 16.52
N ASN A 360 -25.21 3.78 16.73
CA ASN A 360 -25.23 2.66 17.67
C ASN A 360 -24.54 1.41 17.07
N ALA A 361 -23.24 1.50 16.84
CA ALA A 361 -22.41 0.39 16.39
C ALA A 361 -20.98 0.53 16.94
N SER A 362 -20.30 -0.60 17.12
CA SER A 362 -18.89 -0.63 17.49
C SER A 362 -17.98 -0.67 16.26
N ASN A 363 -16.70 -0.34 16.49
CA ASN A 363 -15.66 -0.35 15.46
C ASN A 363 -16.02 0.51 14.23
N ILE A 364 -16.54 1.71 14.51
CA ILE A 364 -16.86 2.73 13.52
C ILE A 364 -16.01 3.98 13.73
N MET A 365 -15.76 4.70 12.64
CA MET A 365 -15.19 6.05 12.67
C MET A 365 -16.07 6.99 11.86
N TYR A 366 -15.96 8.29 12.12
CA TYR A 366 -16.68 9.33 11.38
C TYR A 366 -15.74 10.01 10.39
N THR A 367 -16.23 10.30 9.20
CA THR A 367 -15.42 10.95 8.17
C THR A 367 -15.44 12.47 8.29
N PHE A 368 -14.32 13.10 7.93
CA PHE A 368 -14.21 14.55 7.79
C PHE A 368 -13.51 14.91 6.49
N HIS A 369 -14.08 15.80 5.68
CA HIS A 369 -13.48 16.27 4.43
C HIS A 369 -13.13 17.75 4.49
N PHE A 370 -12.01 18.13 3.85
CA PHE A 370 -11.65 19.53 3.71
C PHE A 370 -10.86 19.83 2.42
N TYR A 371 -10.96 21.07 1.94
CA TYR A 371 -10.15 21.61 0.86
C TYR A 371 -9.46 22.88 1.36
N ALA A 372 -8.14 22.84 1.52
CA ALA A 372 -7.41 23.77 2.39
C ALA A 372 -7.51 25.25 1.97
N SER A 373 -7.67 25.54 0.69
CA SER A 373 -7.86 26.90 0.19
C SER A 373 -9.21 27.49 0.63
N SER A 374 -10.26 26.65 0.73
CA SER A 374 -11.61 27.07 1.10
C SER A 374 -11.90 26.92 2.59
N HIS A 375 -11.41 25.86 3.22
CA HIS A 375 -11.82 25.44 4.56
C HIS A 375 -10.75 25.83 5.57
N ARG A 376 -10.92 27.00 6.18
CA ARG A 376 -9.94 27.66 7.07
C ARG A 376 -10.16 27.26 8.54
N ASP A 377 -9.89 28.18 9.47
CA ASP A 377 -9.85 27.93 10.91
C ASP A 377 -11.13 27.30 11.50
N ALA A 378 -12.31 27.64 10.99
CA ALA A 378 -13.58 27.06 11.48
C ALA A 378 -13.65 25.53 11.29
N TYR A 379 -13.17 25.04 10.14
CA TYR A 379 -13.12 23.61 9.82
C TYR A 379 -12.02 22.92 10.61
N LEU A 380 -10.83 23.52 10.69
CA LEU A 380 -9.71 23.01 11.49
C LEU A 380 -10.07 22.87 12.98
N ALA A 381 -10.74 23.88 13.54
CA ALA A 381 -11.22 23.86 14.92
C ALA A 381 -12.28 22.78 15.13
N THR A 382 -13.18 22.58 14.17
CA THR A 382 -14.20 21.54 14.22
C THR A 382 -13.59 20.14 14.19
N LEU A 383 -12.64 19.88 13.29
CA LEU A 383 -11.88 18.62 13.27
C LEU A 383 -11.19 18.36 14.62
N SER A 384 -10.57 19.40 15.20
CA SER A 384 -9.89 19.30 16.50
C SER A 384 -10.84 18.87 17.62
N ARG A 385 -12.00 19.55 17.76
CA ARG A 385 -13.02 19.26 18.78
C ARG A 385 -13.67 17.90 18.57
N ALA A 386 -13.95 17.53 17.31
CA ALA A 386 -14.51 16.23 16.97
C ALA A 386 -13.55 15.10 17.37
N ALA A 387 -12.27 15.21 17.01
CA ALA A 387 -11.26 14.18 17.28
C ALA A 387 -10.87 14.02 18.77
N ASP A 388 -11.30 14.94 19.63
CA ASP A 388 -11.19 14.77 21.10
C ASP A 388 -12.28 13.86 21.67
N ARG A 389 -13.38 13.66 20.93
CA ARG A 389 -14.58 12.98 21.44
C ARG A 389 -15.03 11.80 20.57
N LEU A 390 -14.62 11.78 19.31
CA LEU A 390 -15.03 10.82 18.30
C LEU A 390 -13.79 10.24 17.60
N PRO A 391 -13.83 8.96 17.19
CA PRO A 391 -12.85 8.43 16.25
C PRO A 391 -13.10 9.02 14.86
N VAL A 392 -12.13 9.80 14.35
CA VAL A 392 -12.23 10.50 13.07
C VAL A 392 -11.21 9.98 12.07
N PHE A 393 -11.60 9.85 10.81
CA PHE A 393 -10.73 9.58 9.66
C PHE A 393 -10.98 10.66 8.60
N VAL A 394 -9.93 11.29 8.05
CA VAL A 394 -10.07 12.21 6.92
C VAL A 394 -10.01 11.42 5.61
N THR A 395 -11.15 10.93 5.15
CA THR A 395 -11.27 10.07 3.95
C THR A 395 -11.17 10.85 2.65
N GLU A 396 -11.11 12.19 2.71
CA GLU A 396 -10.83 13.02 1.55
C GLU A 396 -10.31 14.39 1.97
N PHE A 397 -9.24 14.86 1.32
CA PHE A 397 -8.89 16.27 1.38
C PHE A 397 -8.12 16.76 0.15
N GLY A 398 -8.22 18.05 -0.15
CA GLY A 398 -7.43 18.73 -1.17
C GLY A 398 -6.60 19.89 -0.61
N THR A 399 -5.53 20.28 -1.31
CA THR A 399 -4.71 21.47 -0.99
C THR A 399 -5.30 22.76 -1.58
N GLN A 400 -6.15 22.60 -2.56
CA GLN A 400 -6.79 23.61 -3.39
C GLN A 400 -8.19 23.98 -2.88
N ASP A 401 -9.05 24.60 -3.71
CA ASP A 401 -10.41 24.98 -3.32
C ASP A 401 -11.40 23.80 -3.33
N TYR A 402 -12.62 24.03 -2.83
CA TYR A 402 -13.66 23.01 -2.66
C TYR A 402 -14.12 22.35 -3.98
N ALA A 403 -13.85 22.96 -5.14
CA ALA A 403 -14.14 22.36 -6.44
C ALA A 403 -13.01 21.44 -6.92
N GLY A 404 -11.97 21.26 -6.10
CA GLY A 404 -10.79 20.46 -6.42
C GLY A 404 -9.85 21.18 -7.39
N GLU A 405 -10.00 22.49 -7.57
CA GLU A 405 -9.23 23.30 -8.52
C GLU A 405 -8.71 24.60 -7.89
N GLY A 406 -8.14 25.49 -8.71
CA GLY A 406 -7.57 26.75 -8.23
C GLY A 406 -6.19 26.57 -7.56
N ALA A 407 -5.75 27.63 -6.88
CA ALA A 407 -4.43 27.68 -6.25
C ALA A 407 -4.38 26.81 -4.97
N ASP A 408 -3.28 26.07 -4.83
CA ASP A 408 -2.97 25.32 -3.62
C ASP A 408 -2.65 26.26 -2.45
N ASP A 409 -3.20 25.96 -1.27
CA ASP A 409 -2.78 26.54 0.01
C ASP A 409 -2.09 25.48 0.88
N PHE A 410 -0.81 25.27 0.59
CA PHE A 410 0.05 24.34 1.31
C PHE A 410 0.29 24.75 2.77
N VAL A 411 0.15 26.02 3.13
CA VAL A 411 0.30 26.49 4.51
C VAL A 411 -0.88 26.03 5.34
N MET A 412 -2.10 26.24 4.86
CA MET A 412 -3.29 25.75 5.53
C MET A 412 -3.36 24.23 5.53
N ALA A 413 -3.00 23.57 4.41
CA ALA A 413 -2.97 22.12 4.35
C ALA A 413 -1.98 21.53 5.38
N GLN A 414 -0.82 22.15 5.57
CA GLN A 414 0.14 21.74 6.60
C GLN A 414 -0.45 21.85 8.01
N ARG A 415 -1.19 22.92 8.32
CA ARG A 415 -1.86 23.06 9.63
C ARG A 415 -2.85 21.93 9.92
N TYR A 416 -3.58 21.46 8.90
CA TYR A 416 -4.41 20.26 9.04
C TYR A 416 -3.56 19.00 9.26
N LEU A 417 -2.50 18.80 8.48
CA LEU A 417 -1.64 17.63 8.66
C LEU A 417 -0.99 17.60 10.04
N ASP A 418 -0.56 18.74 10.57
CA ASP A 418 0.03 18.86 11.91
C ASP A 418 -0.98 18.49 13.00
N LEU A 419 -2.21 19.01 12.89
CA LEU A 419 -3.31 18.62 13.79
C LEU A 419 -3.59 17.11 13.71
N MET A 420 -3.67 16.58 12.49
CA MET A 420 -3.95 15.18 12.26
C MET A 420 -2.83 14.27 12.80
N ALA A 421 -1.57 14.65 12.61
CA ALA A 421 -0.43 13.95 13.20
C ALA A 421 -0.49 13.96 14.73
N ALA A 422 -0.69 15.14 15.34
CA ALA A 422 -0.78 15.28 16.79
C ALA A 422 -1.92 14.45 17.41
N LYS A 423 -3.03 14.28 16.67
CA LYS A 423 -4.20 13.50 17.11
C LYS A 423 -4.25 12.08 16.54
N LYS A 424 -3.23 11.61 15.81
CA LYS A 424 -3.22 10.30 15.10
C LYS A 424 -4.48 10.08 14.24
N ILE A 425 -4.89 11.11 13.51
CA ILE A 425 -6.01 11.07 12.55
C ILE A 425 -5.47 10.64 11.20
N SER A 426 -5.93 9.50 10.70
CA SER A 426 -5.54 8.99 9.38
C SER A 426 -6.14 9.84 8.27
N TRP A 427 -5.48 9.91 7.11
CA TRP A 427 -5.91 10.74 6.00
C TRP A 427 -5.62 10.16 4.61
N VAL A 428 -6.43 10.53 3.62
CA VAL A 428 -6.14 10.29 2.19
C VAL A 428 -6.40 11.55 1.36
N ASN A 429 -5.49 11.86 0.45
CA ASN A 429 -5.58 13.04 -0.41
C ASN A 429 -6.34 12.76 -1.72
N TRP A 430 -7.13 13.74 -2.17
CA TRP A 430 -7.82 13.77 -3.45
C TRP A 430 -6.96 14.53 -4.49
N ASN A 431 -6.50 13.92 -5.60
CA ASN A 431 -6.68 12.51 -5.98
C ASN A 431 -5.59 11.95 -6.92
N PHE A 432 -5.52 10.62 -6.97
CA PHE A 432 -4.58 9.81 -7.75
C PHE A 432 -5.03 9.66 -9.22
N SER A 433 -5.11 10.78 -9.95
CA SER A 433 -5.45 10.81 -11.38
C SER A 433 -4.64 11.83 -12.16
N ASP A 434 -4.85 11.84 -13.49
CA ASP A 434 -4.34 12.84 -14.43
C ASP A 434 -5.41 13.84 -14.91
N ASP A 435 -6.49 14.01 -14.14
CA ASP A 435 -7.50 15.05 -14.39
C ASP A 435 -6.84 16.42 -14.54
N HIS A 436 -7.45 17.33 -15.30
CA HIS A 436 -6.88 18.65 -15.55
C HIS A 436 -6.81 19.56 -14.32
N ARG A 437 -7.68 19.36 -13.31
CA ARG A 437 -7.73 20.21 -12.12
C ARG A 437 -6.47 20.11 -11.27
N SER A 438 -6.18 21.15 -10.49
CA SER A 438 -4.97 21.24 -9.68
C SER A 438 -4.87 20.15 -8.60
N GLY A 439 -6.01 19.66 -8.08
CA GLY A 439 -6.04 18.58 -7.09
C GLY A 439 -5.60 17.20 -7.61
N ALA A 440 -5.67 16.95 -8.91
CA ALA A 440 -5.17 15.70 -9.46
C ALA A 440 -3.63 15.67 -9.44
N VAL A 441 -3.06 14.64 -8.83
CA VAL A 441 -1.61 14.61 -8.54
C VAL A 441 -0.75 14.46 -9.78
N PHE A 442 -1.25 13.85 -10.86
CA PHE A 442 -0.50 13.67 -12.10
C PHE A 442 -0.82 14.78 -13.11
N LYS A 443 0.19 15.14 -13.92
CA LYS A 443 0.01 15.96 -15.12
C LYS A 443 -0.82 15.19 -16.14
N THR A 444 -1.73 15.86 -16.83
CA THR A 444 -2.59 15.26 -17.85
C THR A 444 -1.77 14.48 -18.89
N GLY A 445 -2.22 13.26 -19.20
CA GLY A 445 -1.56 12.35 -20.14
C GLY A 445 -0.62 11.35 -19.46
N THR A 446 -0.25 11.54 -18.19
CA THR A 446 0.59 10.59 -17.46
C THR A 446 -0.03 9.20 -17.44
N CYS A 447 -1.36 9.09 -17.26
CA CYS A 447 -2.00 7.79 -17.20
C CYS A 447 -2.10 7.11 -18.57
N ALA A 448 -2.33 7.89 -19.64
CA ALA A 448 -2.33 7.36 -20.99
C ALA A 448 -0.94 6.85 -21.43
N ASN A 449 0.12 7.45 -20.90
CA ASN A 449 1.52 7.07 -21.19
C ASN A 449 2.05 5.97 -20.27
N ASP A 450 1.23 5.45 -19.33
CA ASP A 450 1.64 4.55 -18.26
C ASP A 450 2.87 5.05 -17.48
N GLY A 451 2.83 6.31 -17.08
CA GLY A 451 3.83 6.95 -16.24
C GLY A 451 4.64 8.06 -16.94
N PRO A 452 5.83 8.40 -16.42
CA PRO A 452 6.51 7.78 -15.27
C PRO A 452 5.72 7.96 -13.96
N TRP A 453 5.69 6.92 -13.11
CA TRP A 453 4.92 6.92 -11.86
C TRP A 453 5.73 7.33 -10.62
N THR A 454 7.05 7.36 -10.74
CA THR A 454 7.99 7.64 -9.65
C THR A 454 8.70 8.98 -9.86
N GLY A 455 9.17 9.57 -8.76
CA GLY A 455 9.78 10.90 -8.79
C GLY A 455 8.72 11.98 -8.98
N THR A 456 9.14 13.18 -9.39
CA THR A 456 8.27 14.37 -9.40
C THR A 456 7.97 14.90 -10.80
N ALA A 457 8.61 14.37 -11.85
CA ALA A 457 8.51 14.92 -13.20
C ALA A 457 7.09 14.89 -13.77
N SER A 458 6.32 13.84 -13.46
CA SER A 458 4.92 13.67 -13.87
C SER A 458 3.91 14.28 -12.90
N LEU A 459 4.36 14.87 -11.79
CA LEU A 459 3.45 15.36 -10.74
C LEU A 459 3.12 16.84 -10.92
N LYS A 460 1.88 17.20 -10.59
CA LYS A 460 1.47 18.59 -10.33
C LYS A 460 2.02 19.08 -8.99
N PRO A 461 1.98 20.40 -8.69
CA PRO A 461 2.41 20.93 -7.39
C PRO A 461 1.78 20.20 -6.20
N ALA A 462 0.45 19.99 -6.20
CA ALA A 462 -0.25 19.20 -5.19
C ALA A 462 0.32 17.76 -5.05
N GLY A 463 0.60 17.11 -6.18
CA GLY A 463 1.19 15.77 -6.23
C GLY A 463 2.59 15.71 -5.63
N VAL A 464 3.45 16.67 -5.95
CA VAL A 464 4.79 16.77 -5.34
C VAL A 464 4.66 16.95 -3.83
N TRP A 465 3.81 17.89 -3.42
CA TRP A 465 3.63 18.23 -2.01
C TRP A 465 3.14 17.05 -1.18
N VAL A 466 2.09 16.36 -1.64
CA VAL A 466 1.48 15.26 -0.89
C VAL A 466 2.38 14.03 -0.87
N ARG A 467 3.07 13.72 -1.98
CA ARG A 467 4.03 12.60 -2.04
C ARG A 467 5.08 12.71 -0.96
N ASP A 468 5.65 13.90 -0.76
CA ASP A 468 6.68 14.11 0.26
C ASP A 468 6.15 13.89 1.69
N ARG A 469 4.86 14.16 1.93
CA ARG A 469 4.21 13.94 3.24
C ARG A 469 3.83 12.50 3.48
N VAL A 470 3.31 11.80 2.47
CA VAL A 470 3.02 10.37 2.55
C VAL A 470 4.30 9.57 2.86
N ARG A 471 5.44 9.98 2.29
CA ARG A 471 6.75 9.32 2.46
C ARG A 471 7.34 9.34 3.86
N THR A 472 6.77 10.06 4.81
CA THR A 472 7.30 10.17 6.18
C THR A 472 6.57 9.21 7.11
N PRO A 473 6.75 7.87 7.12
CA PRO A 473 5.89 6.87 7.79
C PRO A 473 5.47 7.24 9.22
N ASP A 474 4.29 6.78 9.65
CA ASP A 474 3.99 6.71 11.08
C ASP A 474 4.94 5.71 11.75
N ASP A 475 5.10 5.81 13.06
CA ASP A 475 6.02 4.94 13.81
C ASP A 475 5.56 3.48 13.93
N PHE A 476 4.29 3.20 13.61
CA PHE A 476 3.66 1.87 13.64
C PHE A 476 4.13 1.00 14.82
N PRO A 477 3.86 1.45 16.05
CA PRO A 477 4.42 0.84 17.24
C PRO A 477 4.01 -0.63 17.37
N THR A 478 5.02 -1.48 17.56
CA THR A 478 4.89 -2.92 17.84
C THR A 478 5.39 -3.18 19.27
N GLY A 479 4.66 -3.97 20.06
CA GLY A 479 4.90 -4.15 21.51
C GLY A 479 3.79 -3.54 22.36
#